data_AF-A0A833LHU4-F1
#
_entry.id   AF-A0A833LHU4-F1
#
_cell.length_a   1.000
_cell.length_b   1.000
_cell.length_c   1.000
_cell.angle_alpha   90.00
_cell.angle_beta   90.00
_cell.angle_gamma   90.00
#
_symmetry.space_group_name_H-M   'P 1'
#
loop_
_entity.id
_entity.type
_entity.pdbx_description
1 polymer ?
#
loop_
_entity_poly.entity_id
_entity_poly.type
_entity_poly.pdbx_seq_one_letter_code
_entity_poly.pdbx_strand_id
1 'polypeptide(L)'
;SHEALLLGFEQAMTRVDSTSGDWYTTSGHMIWIGDRTRQADHAHVEFARGVKNPIGLKCGPSLKPDDLIRLIDLLNPNDEPGRLTLICRFGADKVAVHLPQLIRAVEREGRTVVWSCDPMHGNTITLNRYKTRPFESILREVEGFFAIHRAEGTHPGGIHIEMTGKNVTECTGGARAISADDLSDRYHTHCDPRLNADQSLELAFLVAELLKRDRLAHAPREAAVVRM
;
A
#
# COMPACT_ATOMS: atom_id res chain seq x y z
N SER A 1 11.22 6.40 2.49
CA SER A 1 10.63 6.26 1.14
C SER A 1 9.78 7.49 0.86
N HIS A 2 9.55 7.79 -0.40
CA HIS A 2 8.69 8.89 -0.86
C HIS A 2 8.22 8.62 -2.29
N GLU A 3 7.22 9.38 -2.74
CA GLU A 3 6.79 9.35 -4.14
C GLU A 3 7.86 10.02 -5.00
N ALA A 4 8.37 9.33 -6.03
CA ALA A 4 9.33 9.88 -6.98
C ALA A 4 8.65 10.86 -7.95
N LEU A 5 8.09 11.96 -7.43
CA LEU A 5 7.19 12.84 -8.16
C LEU A 5 7.95 13.91 -8.97
N LEU A 6 8.87 14.62 -8.31
CA LEU A 6 9.64 15.71 -8.91
C LEU A 6 10.92 15.16 -9.56
N LEU A 7 10.81 14.70 -10.81
CA LEU A 7 11.89 13.94 -11.47
C LEU A 7 13.22 14.70 -11.59
N GLY A 8 13.23 16.03 -11.65
CA GLY A 8 14.47 16.81 -11.63
C GLY A 8 15.25 16.66 -10.31
N PHE A 9 14.53 16.56 -9.18
CA PHE A 9 15.13 16.26 -7.89
C PHE A 9 15.62 14.81 -7.82
N GLU A 10 14.80 13.86 -8.28
CA GLU A 10 15.17 12.44 -8.29
C GLU A 10 16.41 12.16 -9.15
N GLN A 11 16.47 12.78 -10.32
CA GLN A 11 17.64 12.70 -11.22
C GLN A 11 18.89 13.26 -10.54
N ALA A 12 18.82 14.43 -9.89
CA ALA A 12 19.96 15.03 -9.20
C ALA A 12 20.48 14.17 -8.03
N MET A 13 19.59 13.38 -7.42
CA MET A 13 19.91 12.45 -6.34
C MET A 13 20.31 11.06 -6.85
N THR A 14 20.31 10.80 -8.15
CA THR A 14 20.67 9.51 -8.73
C THR A 14 22.19 9.38 -8.89
N ARG A 15 22.74 8.24 -8.46
CA ARG A 15 24.18 7.96 -8.41
C ARG A 15 24.47 6.58 -8.97
N VAL A 16 25.69 6.42 -9.47
CA VAL A 16 26.26 5.12 -9.81
C VAL A 16 26.86 4.52 -8.54
N ASP A 17 26.46 3.30 -8.20
CA ASP A 17 27.09 2.53 -7.13
C ASP A 17 28.53 2.15 -7.52
N SER A 18 29.47 2.35 -6.60
CA SER A 18 30.90 2.18 -6.88
C SER A 18 31.33 0.72 -7.02
N THR A 19 30.52 -0.24 -6.59
CA THR A 19 30.86 -1.67 -6.60
C THR A 19 30.24 -2.42 -7.79
N SER A 20 28.99 -2.09 -8.12
CA SER A 20 28.20 -2.76 -9.16
C SER A 20 28.16 -1.97 -10.48
N GLY A 21 28.36 -0.65 -10.45
CA GLY A 21 28.13 0.22 -11.60
C GLY A 21 26.64 0.48 -11.89
N ASP A 22 25.73 0.00 -11.04
CA ASP A 22 24.30 0.20 -11.18
C ASP A 22 23.85 1.59 -10.73
N TRP A 23 22.73 2.05 -11.28
CA TRP A 23 22.12 3.32 -10.88
C TRP A 23 21.16 3.15 -9.71
N TYR A 24 21.29 4.00 -8.69
CA TYR A 24 20.37 4.11 -7.57
C TYR A 24 19.97 5.56 -7.36
N THR A 25 18.69 5.82 -7.10
CA THR A 25 18.29 7.11 -6.52
C THR A 25 18.60 7.11 -5.02
N THR A 26 19.43 8.04 -4.59
CA THR A 26 19.87 8.17 -3.18
C THR A 26 18.97 9.12 -2.37
N SER A 27 17.87 9.58 -2.95
CA SER A 27 16.83 10.37 -2.26
C SER A 27 16.03 9.53 -1.24
N GLY A 28 15.97 8.20 -1.42
CA GLY A 28 15.33 7.28 -0.49
C GLY A 28 15.61 5.81 -0.85
N HIS A 29 15.66 4.93 0.16
CA HIS A 29 15.93 3.51 -0.06
C HIS A 29 14.93 2.86 -1.02
N MET A 30 13.65 3.16 -0.83
CA MET A 30 12.55 2.76 -1.70
C MET A 30 11.81 4.02 -2.16
N ILE A 31 11.42 4.04 -3.42
CA ILE A 31 10.60 5.08 -4.03
C ILE A 31 9.32 4.47 -4.60
N TRP A 32 8.24 5.25 -4.73
CA TRP A 32 7.03 4.78 -5.41
C TRP A 32 6.55 5.70 -6.53
N ILE A 33 5.80 5.12 -7.45
CA ILE A 33 5.06 5.81 -8.51
C ILE A 33 3.60 5.97 -8.06
N GLY A 34 3.09 7.20 -8.13
CA GLY A 34 1.73 7.54 -7.73
C GLY A 34 0.66 7.06 -8.73
N ASP A 35 -0.59 7.01 -8.27
CA ASP A 35 -1.73 6.52 -9.08
C ASP A 35 -2.01 7.42 -10.30
N ARG A 36 -1.54 8.68 -10.26
CA ARG A 36 -1.71 9.68 -11.32
C ARG A 36 -0.52 9.77 -12.28
N THR A 37 0.60 9.13 -11.96
CA THR A 37 1.88 9.23 -12.67
C THR A 37 2.40 7.88 -13.18
N ARG A 38 1.55 6.84 -13.17
CA ARG A 38 1.90 5.46 -13.53
C ARG A 38 1.58 5.06 -14.98
N GLN A 39 1.55 6.01 -15.91
CA GLN A 39 1.34 5.71 -17.32
C GLN A 39 2.59 5.00 -17.86
N ALA A 40 2.39 3.85 -18.53
CA ALA A 40 3.48 2.95 -18.93
C ALA A 40 4.51 3.58 -19.88
N ASP A 41 4.11 4.61 -20.63
CA ASP A 41 4.90 5.35 -21.60
C ASP A 41 5.36 6.73 -21.09
N HIS A 42 5.22 7.01 -19.79
CA HIS A 42 5.60 8.29 -19.19
C HIS A 42 6.91 8.23 -18.38
N ALA A 43 7.45 9.42 -18.12
CA ALA A 43 8.77 9.63 -17.53
C ALA A 43 8.96 8.98 -16.14
N HIS A 44 7.92 8.88 -15.31
CA HIS A 44 8.02 8.27 -13.98
C HIS A 44 8.29 6.77 -14.04
N VAL A 45 7.62 6.06 -14.95
CA VAL A 45 7.86 4.62 -15.17
C VAL A 45 9.24 4.42 -15.79
N GLU A 46 9.63 5.25 -16.76
CA GLU A 46 10.96 5.19 -17.35
C GLU A 46 12.08 5.46 -16.33
N PHE A 47 11.91 6.45 -15.46
CA PHE A 47 12.86 6.75 -14.39
C PHE A 47 12.99 5.55 -13.44
N ALA A 48 11.88 5.01 -12.96
CA ALA A 48 11.88 3.88 -12.03
C ALA A 48 12.46 2.60 -12.67
N ARG A 49 12.21 2.37 -13.97
CA ARG A 49 12.81 1.27 -14.74
C ARG A 49 14.33 1.31 -14.72
N GLY A 50 14.93 2.50 -14.72
CA GLY A 50 16.38 2.70 -14.80
C GLY A 50 17.15 2.57 -13.49
N VAL A 51 16.48 2.62 -12.32
CA VAL A 51 17.15 2.57 -11.00
C VAL A 51 16.99 1.20 -10.32
N LYS A 52 17.94 0.80 -9.49
CA LYS A 52 17.97 -0.48 -8.77
C LYS A 52 17.28 -0.51 -7.40
N ASN A 53 16.81 0.63 -6.91
CA ASN A 53 15.98 0.69 -5.70
C ASN A 53 14.77 -0.26 -5.77
N PRO A 54 14.28 -0.85 -4.66
CA PRO A 54 12.93 -1.40 -4.61
C PRO A 54 11.90 -0.33 -4.97
N ILE A 55 10.87 -0.72 -5.74
CA ILE A 55 9.88 0.19 -6.31
C ILE A 55 8.50 -0.13 -5.74
N GLY A 56 7.75 0.91 -5.42
CA GLY A 56 6.32 0.82 -5.14
C GLY A 56 5.49 1.33 -6.32
N LEU A 57 4.31 0.77 -6.52
CA LEU A 57 3.36 1.21 -7.53
C LEU A 57 1.98 1.34 -6.91
N LYS A 58 1.42 2.55 -6.86
CA LYS A 58 0.05 2.74 -6.39
C LYS A 58 -0.94 2.10 -7.36
N CYS A 59 -1.82 1.26 -6.83
CA CYS A 59 -2.85 0.53 -7.56
C CYS A 59 -4.23 1.02 -7.11
N GLY A 60 -4.82 1.94 -7.87
CA GLY A 60 -6.16 2.47 -7.63
C GLY A 60 -7.26 1.80 -8.47
N PRO A 61 -8.54 2.14 -8.26
CA PRO A 61 -9.69 1.53 -8.95
C PRO A 61 -9.69 1.66 -10.48
N SER A 62 -8.90 2.56 -11.05
CA SER A 62 -8.78 2.74 -12.51
C SER A 62 -7.77 1.80 -13.17
N LEU A 63 -6.94 1.10 -12.38
CA LEU A 63 -5.95 0.16 -12.91
C LEU A 63 -6.62 -1.13 -13.38
N LYS A 64 -6.42 -1.50 -14.64
CA LYS A 64 -6.91 -2.75 -15.22
C LYS A 64 -5.86 -3.85 -15.08
N PRO A 65 -6.26 -5.13 -15.08
CA PRO A 65 -5.33 -6.26 -14.97
C PRO A 65 -4.23 -6.25 -16.04
N ASP A 66 -4.58 -6.08 -17.33
CA ASP A 66 -3.57 -6.12 -18.41
C ASP A 66 -2.59 -4.94 -18.34
N ASP A 67 -3.08 -3.76 -17.94
CA ASP A 67 -2.23 -2.59 -17.70
C ASP A 67 -1.27 -2.82 -16.53
N LEU A 68 -1.72 -3.51 -15.47
CA LEU A 68 -0.87 -3.89 -14.35
C LEU A 68 0.24 -4.83 -14.80
N ILE A 69 -0.07 -5.88 -15.57
CA ILE A 69 0.94 -6.82 -16.07
C ILE A 69 1.99 -6.08 -16.91
N ARG A 70 1.55 -5.20 -17.82
CA ARG A 70 2.47 -4.37 -18.60
C ARG A 70 3.40 -3.52 -17.73
N LEU A 71 2.89 -2.95 -16.63
CA LEU A 71 3.70 -2.17 -15.69
C LEU A 71 4.68 -3.05 -14.90
N ILE A 72 4.27 -4.26 -14.50
CA ILE A 72 5.15 -5.23 -13.83
C ILE A 72 6.32 -5.60 -14.76
N ASP A 73 6.02 -5.91 -16.02
CA ASP A 73 7.04 -6.29 -17.01
C ASP A 73 8.08 -5.19 -17.24
N LEU A 74 7.66 -3.92 -17.17
CA LEU A 74 8.55 -2.77 -17.29
C LEU A 74 9.40 -2.55 -16.04
N LEU A 75 8.85 -2.73 -14.84
CA LEU A 75 9.49 -2.34 -13.58
C LEU A 75 10.26 -3.49 -12.90
N ASN A 76 9.88 -4.74 -13.19
CA ASN A 76 10.51 -5.97 -12.69
C ASN A 76 10.69 -7.01 -13.82
N PRO A 77 11.46 -6.69 -14.88
CA PRO A 77 11.56 -7.54 -16.07
C PRO A 77 12.17 -8.93 -15.78
N ASN A 78 13.00 -9.04 -14.74
CA ASN A 78 13.67 -10.29 -14.35
C ASN A 78 12.89 -11.08 -13.29
N ASP A 79 11.69 -10.63 -12.91
CA ASP A 79 10.88 -11.21 -11.83
C ASP A 79 11.63 -11.35 -10.49
N GLU A 80 12.45 -10.36 -10.12
CA GLU A 80 13.23 -10.37 -8.89
C GLU A 80 12.29 -10.24 -7.67
N PRO A 81 12.23 -11.21 -6.75
CA PRO A 81 11.34 -11.14 -5.59
C PRO A 81 11.67 -9.93 -4.70
N GLY A 82 10.65 -9.15 -4.35
CA GLY A 82 10.81 -7.94 -3.53
C GLY A 82 11.21 -6.67 -4.32
N ARG A 83 11.47 -6.78 -5.62
CA ARG A 83 11.74 -5.62 -6.49
C ARG A 83 10.54 -4.68 -6.58
N LEU A 84 9.33 -5.21 -6.72
CA LEU A 84 8.11 -4.43 -6.93
C LEU A 84 7.06 -4.69 -5.84
N THR A 85 6.60 -3.61 -5.21
CA THR A 85 5.50 -3.60 -4.24
C THR A 85 4.26 -2.96 -4.87
N LEU A 86 3.16 -3.70 -4.97
CA LEU A 86 1.87 -3.19 -5.44
C LEU A 86 1.08 -2.64 -4.25
N ILE A 87 0.92 -1.31 -4.22
CA ILE A 87 0.31 -0.57 -3.11
C ILE A 87 -1.16 -0.27 -3.44
N CYS A 88 -2.05 -1.14 -2.97
CA CYS A 88 -3.48 -1.15 -3.26
C CYS A 88 -4.25 -0.10 -2.47
N ARG A 89 -4.97 0.80 -3.15
CA ARG A 89 -5.71 1.92 -2.54
C ARG A 89 -7.12 2.06 -3.12
N PHE A 90 -7.98 1.06 -2.92
CA PHE A 90 -9.27 1.01 -3.62
C PHE A 90 -10.38 1.79 -2.91
N GLY A 91 -10.32 1.87 -1.59
CA GLY A 91 -11.42 2.25 -0.72
C GLY A 91 -12.18 1.03 -0.21
N ALA A 92 -12.72 1.13 1.00
CA ALA A 92 -13.40 0.03 1.70
C ALA A 92 -14.53 -0.60 0.87
N ASP A 93 -15.29 0.22 0.14
CA ASP A 93 -16.45 -0.24 -0.64
C ASP A 93 -16.07 -0.86 -1.99
N LYS A 94 -14.80 -0.76 -2.40
CA LYS A 94 -14.32 -1.11 -3.76
C LYS A 94 -13.27 -2.22 -3.76
N VAL A 95 -12.55 -2.42 -2.66
CA VAL A 95 -11.44 -3.40 -2.58
C VAL A 95 -11.88 -4.81 -3.02
N ALA A 96 -13.06 -5.26 -2.58
CA ALA A 96 -13.60 -6.58 -2.92
C ALA A 96 -13.93 -6.78 -4.40
N VAL A 97 -14.14 -5.69 -5.15
CA VAL A 97 -14.44 -5.74 -6.59
C VAL A 97 -13.15 -5.77 -7.41
N HIS A 98 -12.18 -4.94 -7.05
CA HIS A 98 -11.01 -4.68 -7.89
C HIS A 98 -9.82 -5.58 -7.57
N LEU A 99 -9.48 -5.76 -6.28
CA LEU A 99 -8.24 -6.46 -5.90
C LEU A 99 -8.18 -7.92 -6.39
N PRO A 100 -9.25 -8.74 -6.32
CA PRO A 100 -9.18 -10.13 -6.81
C PRO A 100 -8.79 -10.24 -8.29
N GLN A 101 -9.24 -9.29 -9.12
CA GLN A 101 -8.95 -9.29 -10.56
C GLN A 101 -7.47 -9.05 -10.83
N LEU A 102 -6.83 -8.17 -10.03
CA LEU A 102 -5.41 -7.90 -10.15
C LEU A 102 -4.57 -9.07 -9.63
N ILE A 103 -4.93 -9.65 -8.48
CA ILE A 103 -4.25 -10.82 -7.91
C ILE A 103 -4.24 -11.97 -8.92
N ARG A 104 -5.42 -12.34 -9.46
CA ARG A 104 -5.53 -13.44 -10.42
C ARG A 104 -4.75 -13.22 -11.70
N ALA A 105 -4.59 -11.97 -12.14
CA ALA A 105 -3.75 -11.68 -13.28
C ALA A 105 -2.27 -11.87 -12.97
N VAL A 106 -1.79 -11.35 -11.83
CA VAL A 106 -0.40 -11.54 -11.38
C VAL A 106 -0.06 -13.03 -11.23
N GLU A 107 -0.95 -13.80 -10.60
CA GLU A 107 -0.79 -15.25 -10.43
C GLU A 107 -0.79 -16.00 -11.77
N ARG A 108 -1.72 -15.65 -12.69
CA ARG A 108 -1.79 -16.28 -14.01
C ARG A 108 -0.52 -16.07 -14.83
N GLU A 109 0.07 -14.89 -14.75
CA GLU A 109 1.31 -14.56 -15.46
C GLU A 109 2.57 -15.02 -14.69
N GLY A 110 2.40 -15.66 -13.52
CA GLY A 110 3.51 -16.16 -12.70
C GLY A 110 4.45 -15.07 -12.20
N ARG A 111 3.92 -13.86 -11.92
CA ARG A 111 4.72 -12.70 -11.49
C ARG A 111 4.89 -12.65 -9.98
N THR A 112 6.08 -12.29 -9.52
CA THR A 112 6.42 -12.18 -8.10
C THR A 112 6.43 -10.72 -7.64
N VAL A 113 5.53 -10.39 -6.71
CA VAL A 113 5.36 -9.04 -6.16
C VAL A 113 5.08 -9.05 -4.66
N VAL A 114 5.29 -7.92 -3.99
CA VAL A 114 4.80 -7.69 -2.63
C VAL A 114 3.46 -6.96 -2.69
N TRP A 115 2.42 -7.52 -2.10
CA TRP A 115 1.13 -6.84 -1.96
C TRP A 115 1.10 -5.99 -0.70
N SER A 116 0.74 -4.71 -0.82
CA SER A 116 0.60 -3.78 0.30
C SER A 116 -0.74 -3.07 0.24
N CYS A 117 -1.41 -2.91 1.38
CA CYS A 117 -2.65 -2.16 1.50
C CYS A 117 -2.38 -0.70 1.91
N ASP A 118 -2.81 0.25 1.11
CA ASP A 118 -2.96 1.67 1.46
C ASP A 118 -4.44 1.97 1.70
N PRO A 119 -4.92 1.78 2.94
CA PRO A 119 -6.32 2.00 3.31
C PRO A 119 -6.66 3.48 3.48
N MET A 120 -5.77 4.41 3.10
CA MET A 120 -5.93 5.82 3.39
C MET A 120 -6.49 6.57 2.18
N HIS A 121 -5.78 6.51 1.05
CA HIS A 121 -6.08 7.32 -0.14
C HIS A 121 -7.36 6.87 -0.87
N GLY A 122 -7.87 5.67 -0.57
CA GLY A 122 -9.17 5.17 -1.03
C GLY A 122 -10.37 5.75 -0.29
N ASN A 123 -10.18 6.24 0.94
CA ASN A 123 -11.26 6.49 1.91
C ASN A 123 -11.41 7.97 2.32
N THR A 124 -10.83 8.90 1.57
CA THR A 124 -10.96 10.33 1.85
C THR A 124 -12.37 10.83 1.50
N ILE A 125 -13.02 11.47 2.47
CA ILE A 125 -14.30 12.18 2.32
C ILE A 125 -14.16 13.64 2.78
N THR A 126 -15.19 14.45 2.58
CA THR A 126 -15.24 15.83 3.10
C THR A 126 -16.37 15.96 4.12
N LEU A 127 -16.04 16.40 5.34
CA LEU A 127 -16.99 16.72 6.42
C LEU A 127 -16.64 18.10 7.01
N ASN A 128 -17.65 18.94 7.26
CA ASN A 128 -17.46 20.27 7.85
C ASN A 128 -16.38 21.14 7.17
N ARG A 129 -16.22 21.02 5.84
CA ARG A 129 -15.19 21.68 5.01
C ARG A 129 -13.76 21.13 5.18
N TYR A 130 -13.56 20.11 6.01
CA TYR A 130 -12.30 19.39 6.15
C TYR A 130 -12.34 18.10 5.33
N LYS A 131 -11.21 17.77 4.70
CA LYS A 131 -10.98 16.40 4.26
C LYS A 131 -10.77 15.54 5.51
N THR A 132 -11.38 14.37 5.56
CA THR A 132 -11.16 13.42 6.65
C THR A 132 -11.24 12.00 6.11
N ARG A 133 -10.83 11.03 6.91
CA ARG A 133 -10.95 9.60 6.62
C ARG A 133 -11.57 8.95 7.87
N PRO A 134 -12.74 8.30 7.75
CA PRO A 134 -13.31 7.53 8.85
C PRO A 134 -12.41 6.33 9.16
N PHE A 135 -11.99 6.20 10.42
CA PHE A 135 -11.14 5.11 10.88
C PHE A 135 -11.75 3.73 10.57
N GLU A 136 -13.06 3.60 10.67
CA GLU A 136 -13.78 2.36 10.39
C GLU A 136 -13.72 2.00 8.90
N SER A 137 -13.68 2.98 8.00
CA SER A 137 -13.46 2.70 6.57
C SER A 137 -12.02 2.27 6.29
N ILE A 138 -11.04 2.89 6.96
CA ILE A 138 -9.63 2.48 6.89
C ILE A 138 -9.50 1.01 7.32
N LEU A 139 -10.06 0.66 8.49
CA LEU A 139 -10.02 -0.69 9.02
C LEU A 139 -10.72 -1.69 8.09
N ARG A 140 -11.92 -1.38 7.60
CA ARG A 140 -12.67 -2.27 6.68
C ARG A 140 -11.90 -2.56 5.39
N GLU A 141 -11.16 -1.60 4.85
CA GLU A 141 -10.32 -1.87 3.67
C GLU A 141 -9.17 -2.84 3.99
N VAL A 142 -8.53 -2.70 5.16
CA VAL A 142 -7.50 -3.64 5.62
C VAL A 142 -8.08 -5.03 5.84
N GLU A 143 -9.21 -5.15 6.52
CA GLU A 143 -9.88 -6.44 6.73
C GLU A 143 -10.26 -7.10 5.40
N GLY A 144 -10.79 -6.32 4.46
CA GLY A 144 -11.11 -6.77 3.12
C GLY A 144 -9.87 -7.26 2.36
N PHE A 145 -8.78 -6.51 2.41
CA PHE A 145 -7.49 -6.88 1.80
C PHE A 145 -7.00 -8.25 2.32
N PHE A 146 -6.97 -8.45 3.64
CA PHE A 146 -6.57 -9.72 4.25
C PHE A 146 -7.51 -10.88 3.87
N ALA A 147 -8.83 -10.65 3.92
CA ALA A 147 -9.82 -11.66 3.57
C ALA A 147 -9.71 -12.10 2.10
N ILE A 148 -9.47 -11.15 1.18
CA ILE A 148 -9.28 -11.42 -0.24
C ILE A 148 -8.00 -12.22 -0.46
N HIS A 149 -6.87 -11.82 0.13
CA HIS A 149 -5.62 -12.58 0.00
C HIS A 149 -5.76 -14.02 0.50
N ARG A 150 -6.45 -14.23 1.63
CA ARG A 150 -6.76 -15.57 2.14
C ARG A 150 -7.63 -16.37 1.15
N ALA A 151 -8.63 -15.74 0.54
CA ALA A 151 -9.52 -16.40 -0.42
C ALA A 151 -8.82 -16.75 -1.74
N GLU A 152 -7.90 -15.89 -2.20
CA GLU A 152 -7.11 -16.09 -3.41
C GLU A 152 -5.84 -16.93 -3.16
N GLY A 153 -5.55 -17.32 -1.91
CA GLY A 153 -4.38 -18.13 -1.55
C GLY A 153 -3.05 -17.39 -1.65
N THR A 154 -3.05 -16.06 -1.54
CA THR A 154 -1.85 -15.21 -1.69
C THR A 154 -1.49 -14.50 -0.38
N HIS A 155 -0.29 -13.90 -0.32
CA HIS A 155 0.24 -13.32 0.92
C HIS A 155 -0.08 -11.81 1.06
N PRO A 156 -0.76 -11.38 2.15
CA PRO A 156 -0.94 -9.96 2.46
C PRO A 156 0.36 -9.37 3.02
N GLY A 157 1.23 -8.86 2.15
CA GLY A 157 2.63 -8.53 2.45
C GLY A 157 2.90 -7.25 3.28
N GLY A 158 1.92 -6.39 3.50
CA GLY A 158 2.08 -5.24 4.39
C GLY A 158 1.01 -4.16 4.28
N ILE A 159 1.22 -3.05 5.00
CA ILE A 159 0.37 -1.86 5.01
C ILE A 159 1.17 -0.59 4.75
N HIS A 160 0.55 0.42 4.14
CA HIS A 160 1.12 1.73 3.82
C HIS A 160 0.16 2.82 4.32
N ILE A 161 0.49 3.46 5.44
CA ILE A 161 -0.40 4.41 6.12
C ILE A 161 0.24 5.80 6.25
N GLU A 162 -0.60 6.82 6.29
CA GLU A 162 -0.22 8.19 6.62
C GLU A 162 -0.53 8.46 8.09
N MET A 163 0.50 8.73 8.89
CA MET A 163 0.36 8.86 10.33
C MET A 163 1.22 9.99 10.91
N THR A 164 0.91 10.37 12.14
CA THR A 164 1.77 11.25 12.94
C THR A 164 1.70 10.86 14.42
N GLY A 165 2.83 10.96 15.11
CA GLY A 165 2.87 10.79 16.58
C GLY A 165 2.25 11.97 17.36
N LYS A 166 1.78 13.01 16.66
CA LYS A 166 1.10 14.15 17.28
C LYS A 166 -0.35 13.81 17.59
N ASN A 167 -0.87 14.40 18.66
CA ASN A 167 -2.29 14.31 19.01
C ASN A 167 -3.11 15.30 18.17
N VAL A 168 -3.43 14.89 16.93
CA VAL A 168 -4.22 15.63 15.94
C VAL A 168 -5.63 15.04 15.77
N THR A 169 -6.55 15.85 15.26
CA THR A 169 -7.94 15.47 14.95
C THR A 169 -8.20 15.49 13.45
N GLU A 170 -7.39 14.74 12.68
CA GLU A 170 -7.46 14.76 11.21
C GLU A 170 -8.37 13.65 10.64
N CYS A 171 -8.34 12.44 11.23
CA CYS A 171 -9.22 11.33 10.90
C CYS A 171 -10.34 11.18 11.95
N THR A 172 -11.57 10.94 11.51
CA THR A 172 -12.73 10.69 12.38
C THR A 172 -12.75 9.25 12.90
N GLY A 173 -13.45 9.01 14.00
CA GLY A 173 -13.61 7.68 14.61
C GLY A 173 -12.38 7.22 15.41
N GLY A 174 -12.22 5.90 15.52
CA GLY A 174 -11.22 5.25 16.40
C GLY A 174 -11.62 5.31 17.88
N ALA A 175 -10.76 4.81 18.76
CA ALA A 175 -11.07 4.63 20.18
C ALA A 175 -11.50 5.91 20.92
N ARG A 176 -11.06 7.09 20.46
CA ARG A 176 -11.47 8.40 21.01
C ARG A 176 -12.74 8.97 20.40
N ALA A 177 -13.32 8.30 19.41
CA ALA A 177 -14.54 8.72 18.70
C ALA A 177 -14.50 10.17 18.20
N ILE A 178 -13.42 10.55 17.50
CA ILE A 178 -13.25 11.90 16.94
C ILE A 178 -14.42 12.18 15.99
N SER A 179 -15.21 13.19 16.30
CA SER A 179 -16.37 13.61 15.51
C SER A 179 -15.98 14.59 14.40
N ALA A 180 -16.94 14.91 13.52
CA ALA A 180 -16.74 15.93 12.49
C ALA A 180 -16.52 17.34 13.06
N ASP A 181 -17.03 17.62 14.26
CA ASP A 181 -16.89 18.93 14.92
C ASP A 181 -15.51 19.09 15.58
N ASP A 182 -14.90 17.98 16.01
CA ASP A 182 -13.56 17.95 16.58
C ASP A 182 -12.45 18.21 15.55
N LEU A 183 -12.75 18.10 14.25
CA LEU A 183 -11.76 18.26 13.18
C LEU A 183 -11.07 19.62 13.24
N SER A 184 -11.80 20.68 13.57
CA SER A 184 -11.21 22.03 13.61
C SER A 184 -10.27 22.30 14.78
N ASP A 185 -10.23 21.43 15.80
CA ASP A 185 -9.40 21.66 17.00
C ASP A 185 -7.89 21.59 16.66
N ARG A 186 -7.47 20.54 15.94
CA ARG A 186 -6.04 20.25 15.68
C ARG A 186 -5.77 19.71 14.28
N TYR A 187 -6.37 20.35 13.27
CA TYR A 187 -6.13 20.01 11.86
C TYR A 187 -4.82 20.64 11.36
N HIS A 188 -3.72 19.88 11.35
CA HIS A 188 -2.37 20.40 11.11
C HIS A 188 -1.74 19.93 9.80
N THR A 189 -2.52 19.41 8.87
CA THR A 189 -2.06 18.95 7.55
C THR A 189 -2.51 19.90 6.45
N HIS A 190 -1.64 20.11 5.46
CA HIS A 190 -1.96 20.88 4.25
C HIS A 190 -2.41 20.00 3.07
N CYS A 191 -2.24 18.69 3.20
CA CYS A 191 -2.56 17.72 2.15
C CYS A 191 -3.73 16.86 2.62
N ASP A 192 -3.42 15.63 3.04
CA ASP A 192 -4.42 14.64 3.45
C ASP A 192 -4.39 14.38 4.97
N PRO A 193 -5.53 13.98 5.55
CA PRO A 193 -5.69 13.70 6.98
C PRO A 193 -4.95 12.43 7.41
N ARG A 194 -4.16 12.53 8.48
CA ARG A 194 -3.33 11.42 9.00
C ARG A 194 -3.98 10.73 10.18
N LEU A 195 -3.63 9.47 10.41
CA LEU A 195 -3.89 8.82 11.69
C LEU A 195 -3.06 9.51 12.78
N ASN A 196 -3.69 9.81 13.91
CA ASN A 196 -2.95 10.23 15.10
C ASN A 196 -2.27 9.02 15.78
N ALA A 197 -1.55 9.27 16.87
CA ALA A 197 -0.80 8.23 17.57
C ALA A 197 -1.69 7.07 18.06
N ASP A 198 -2.84 7.38 18.65
CA ASP A 198 -3.75 6.36 19.21
C ASP A 198 -4.41 5.54 18.11
N GLN A 199 -4.92 6.18 17.06
CA GLN A 199 -5.50 5.50 15.90
C GLN A 199 -4.45 4.61 15.20
N SER A 200 -3.20 5.06 15.12
CA SER A 200 -2.11 4.29 14.53
C SER A 200 -1.79 3.03 15.35
N LEU A 201 -1.78 3.15 16.68
CA LEU A 201 -1.56 2.01 17.57
C LEU A 201 -2.74 1.04 17.56
N GLU A 202 -3.96 1.55 17.56
CA GLU A 202 -5.19 0.77 17.42
C GLU A 202 -5.17 -0.06 16.14
N LEU A 203 -4.87 0.57 14.99
CA LEU A 203 -4.74 -0.14 13.72
C LEU A 203 -3.65 -1.21 13.77
N ALA A 204 -2.51 -0.94 14.43
CA ALA A 204 -1.42 -1.91 14.54
C ALA A 204 -1.86 -3.18 15.32
N PHE A 205 -2.60 -3.04 16.42
CA PHE A 205 -3.13 -4.19 17.16
C PHE A 205 -4.15 -4.99 16.34
N LEU A 206 -5.03 -4.32 15.60
CA LEU A 206 -6.03 -4.97 14.76
C LEU A 206 -5.37 -5.75 13.61
N VAL A 207 -4.36 -5.17 12.95
CA VAL A 207 -3.55 -5.86 11.94
C VAL A 207 -2.80 -7.06 12.53
N ALA A 208 -2.29 -6.94 13.76
CA ALA A 208 -1.62 -8.06 14.43
C ALA A 208 -2.56 -9.25 14.67
N GLU A 209 -3.83 -9.00 15.04
CA GLU A 209 -4.83 -10.05 15.17
C GLU A 209 -5.21 -10.69 13.82
N LEU A 210 -5.28 -9.91 12.74
CA LEU A 210 -5.47 -10.46 11.38
C LEU A 210 -4.33 -11.40 10.98
N LEU A 211 -3.08 -10.97 11.18
CA LEU A 211 -1.89 -11.79 10.91
C LEU A 211 -1.86 -13.08 11.76
N LYS A 212 -2.21 -12.98 13.04
CA LYS A 212 -2.30 -14.14 13.94
C LYS A 212 -3.36 -15.12 13.43
N ARG A 213 -4.53 -14.63 13.02
CA ARG A 213 -5.61 -15.46 12.46
C ARG A 213 -5.19 -16.14 11.16
N ASP A 214 -4.47 -15.45 10.28
CA ASP A 214 -3.91 -16.04 9.05
C ASP A 214 -2.91 -17.15 9.38
N ARG A 215 -1.96 -16.89 10.28
CA ARG A 215 -0.96 -17.87 10.69
C ARG A 215 -1.59 -19.14 11.28
N LEU A 216 -2.60 -19.00 12.13
CA LEU A 216 -3.30 -20.15 12.72
C LEU A 216 -4.11 -20.94 11.68
N ALA A 217 -4.65 -20.28 10.65
CA ALA A 217 -5.36 -20.96 9.57
C ALA A 217 -4.41 -21.76 8.64
N HIS A 218 -3.15 -21.32 8.52
CA HIS A 218 -2.11 -21.97 7.69
C HIS A 218 -1.16 -22.88 8.48
N ALA A 219 -1.38 -23.06 9.79
CA ALA A 219 -0.59 -24.01 10.57
C ALA A 219 -0.82 -25.43 10.03
N PRO A 220 0.23 -26.23 9.81
CA PRO A 220 0.05 -27.62 9.41
C PRO A 220 -0.81 -28.31 10.47
N ARG A 221 -1.93 -28.90 10.06
CA ARG A 221 -2.71 -29.77 10.94
C ARG A 221 -1.77 -30.89 11.37
N GLU A 222 -1.40 -30.96 12.65
CA GLU A 222 -0.70 -32.13 13.17
C GLU A 222 -1.50 -33.35 12.73
N ALA A 223 -0.87 -34.22 11.93
CA ALA A 223 -1.48 -35.49 11.55
C ALA A 223 -1.79 -36.21 12.86
N ALA A 224 -3.09 -36.39 13.15
CA ALA A 224 -3.52 -37.18 14.29
C ALA A 224 -2.86 -38.55 14.16
N VAL A 225 -1.85 -38.80 15.00
CA VAL A 225 -1.22 -40.10 15.11
C VAL A 225 -2.30 -41.03 15.63
N VAL A 226 -2.91 -41.80 14.72
CA VAL A 226 -3.77 -42.93 15.06
C VAL A 226 -2.87 -43.94 15.76
N ARG A 227 -2.88 -43.93 17.09
CA ARG A 227 -2.29 -45.01 17.88
C ARG A 227 -3.23 -46.21 17.75
N MET A 228 -2.76 -47.25 17.05
CA MET A 228 -3.29 -48.62 17.16
C MET A 228 -3.05 -49.17 18.56
#